data_AF-A0A022RRC3-F1
#
_entry.id   AF-A0A022RRC3-F1
#
_cell.length_a   1.000
_cell.length_b   1.000
_cell.length_c   1.000
_cell.angle_alpha   90.00
_cell.angle_beta   90.00
_cell.angle_gamma   90.00
#
_symmetry.space_group_name_H-M   'P 1'
#
loop_
_entity.id
_entity.type
_entity.pdbx_description
1 polymer ?
#
loop_
_entity_poly.entity_id
_entity_poly.type
_entity_poly.pdbx_seq_one_letter_code
_entity_poly.pdbx_strand_id
1 'polypeptide(L)'
;MALLLLISKIHICKKGRGRFFMVKNSFISVSSQKEKEENRGSVEFQVFSFTTKIRRLTSHLELHKKDSSSQRGLKKILGKRQRLLAYLSKKNRERYKELIGGLDIRERKTR
;
A
#
# COMPACT_ATOMS: atom_id res chain seq x y z
N MET A 1 -47.28 15.62 -11.79
CA MET A 1 -46.13 15.05 -11.04
C MET A 1 -44.83 15.28 -11.81
N ALA A 2 -44.54 16.55 -12.10
CA ALA A 2 -43.40 16.97 -12.94
C ALA A 2 -42.58 18.09 -12.26
N LEU A 3 -42.57 18.14 -10.92
CA LEU A 3 -41.92 19.21 -10.16
C LEU A 3 -41.01 18.74 -9.00
N LEU A 4 -40.54 17.48 -9.00
CA LEU A 4 -39.63 16.94 -7.98
C LEU A 4 -38.28 16.45 -8.53
N LEU A 5 -37.91 16.83 -9.77
CA LEU A 5 -36.64 16.43 -10.41
C LEU A 5 -35.65 17.59 -10.66
N LEU A 6 -35.70 18.67 -9.88
CA LEU A 6 -34.80 19.83 -10.12
C LEU A 6 -33.90 20.29 -8.96
N ILE A 7 -33.97 19.74 -7.74
CA ILE A 7 -33.22 20.31 -6.59
C ILE A 7 -31.93 19.57 -6.21
N SER A 8 -31.59 18.42 -6.82
CA SER A 8 -30.34 17.71 -6.47
C SER A 8 -29.29 17.69 -7.58
N LYS A 9 -29.31 18.72 -8.43
CA LYS A 9 -28.27 19.02 -9.43
C LYS A 9 -27.21 19.99 -8.89
N ILE A 10 -26.94 19.95 -7.59
CA ILE A 10 -25.88 20.72 -6.92
C ILE A 10 -24.90 19.73 -6.30
N HIS A 11 -23.92 19.34 -7.12
CA HIS A 11 -22.50 19.05 -6.85
C HIS A 11 -21.96 17.91 -7.75
N ILE A 12 -22.05 18.10 -9.06
CA ILE A 12 -21.12 17.40 -9.97
C ILE A 12 -19.74 17.99 -9.72
N CYS A 13 -18.86 17.24 -9.05
CA CYS A 13 -17.43 17.38 -9.21
C CYS A 13 -16.88 16.04 -9.68
N LYS A 14 -16.71 15.91 -11.01
CA LYS A 14 -16.03 14.79 -11.65
C LYS A 14 -14.57 14.78 -11.18
N LYS A 15 -14.23 13.93 -10.21
CA LYS A 15 -12.82 13.60 -9.92
C LYS A 15 -12.43 12.35 -10.71
N GLY A 16 -11.88 12.59 -11.89
CA GLY A 16 -11.31 11.56 -12.74
C GLY A 16 -9.99 10.98 -12.18
N ARG A 17 -9.66 9.79 -12.70
CA ARG A 17 -8.39 9.05 -12.63
C ARG A 17 -7.97 8.50 -11.26
N GLY A 18 -8.46 7.30 -10.98
CA GLY A 18 -7.75 6.30 -10.19
C GLY A 18 -8.09 4.92 -10.74
N ARG A 19 -7.15 4.30 -11.47
CA ARG A 19 -7.25 2.89 -11.87
C ARG A 19 -7.24 2.10 -10.56
N PHE A 20 -8.42 1.69 -10.10
CA PHE A 20 -8.60 0.83 -8.93
C PHE A 20 -7.96 -0.51 -9.28
N PHE A 21 -6.67 -0.65 -8.95
CA PHE A 21 -6.01 -1.93 -9.04
C PHE A 21 -6.53 -2.75 -7.87
N MET A 22 -7.56 -3.56 -8.14
CA MET A 22 -7.73 -4.82 -7.40
C MET A 22 -6.44 -5.60 -7.63
N VAL A 23 -5.50 -5.49 -6.69
CA VAL A 23 -4.27 -6.27 -6.74
C VAL A 23 -4.71 -7.71 -6.52
N LYS A 24 -4.67 -8.50 -7.59
CA LYS A 24 -4.82 -9.94 -7.50
C LYS A 24 -3.79 -10.44 -6.50
N ASN A 25 -4.25 -11.20 -5.52
CA ASN A 25 -3.38 -11.95 -4.62
C ASN A 25 -2.53 -12.88 -5.47
N SER A 26 -1.31 -12.45 -5.80
CA SER A 26 -0.19 -13.34 -6.01
C SER A 26 0.41 -13.59 -4.64
N PHE A 27 -0.04 -14.69 -4.04
CA PHE A 27 0.66 -15.39 -2.98
C PHE A 27 2.10 -15.59 -3.44
N ILE A 28 3.03 -14.76 -2.96
CA ILE A 28 4.46 -15.03 -3.17
C ILE A 28 4.98 -15.72 -1.92
N SER A 29 5.29 -16.99 -2.17
CA SER A 29 6.13 -17.90 -1.42
C SER A 29 7.45 -17.25 -1.03
N VAL A 30 7.46 -16.53 0.08
CA VAL A 30 8.65 -16.52 0.93
C VAL A 30 8.52 -17.76 1.78
N SER A 31 9.26 -18.79 1.35
CA SER A 31 9.55 -20.04 2.06
C SER A 31 9.16 -19.98 3.55
N SER A 32 8.18 -20.80 3.92
CA SER A 32 7.95 -21.18 5.33
C SER A 32 7.44 -20.07 6.26
N GLN A 33 6.12 -19.84 6.28
CA GLN A 33 5.44 -19.24 7.45
C GLN A 33 5.63 -20.03 8.77
N LYS A 34 6.40 -21.12 8.75
CA LYS A 34 6.74 -21.96 9.91
C LYS A 34 8.18 -21.79 10.43
N GLU A 35 9.08 -21.08 9.74
CA GLU A 35 10.46 -20.95 10.23
C GLU A 35 10.78 -19.56 10.80
N LYS A 36 10.63 -19.54 12.13
CA LYS A 36 11.47 -18.85 13.11
C LYS A 36 11.12 -17.39 13.41
N GLU A 37 10.85 -17.19 14.69
CA GLU A 37 10.88 -15.89 15.36
C GLU A 37 12.17 -15.08 15.06
N GLU A 38 13.26 -15.74 14.64
CA GLU A 38 14.51 -15.12 14.17
C GLU A 38 14.32 -14.16 12.98
N ASN A 39 13.35 -14.41 12.10
CA ASN A 39 13.20 -13.61 10.88
C ASN A 39 12.39 -12.31 11.06
N ARG A 40 11.87 -12.04 12.28
CA ARG A 40 11.11 -10.80 12.58
C ARG A 40 11.91 -9.52 12.32
N GLY A 41 13.25 -9.60 12.43
CA GLY A 41 14.15 -8.47 12.20
C GLY A 41 14.51 -8.24 10.73
N SER A 42 14.27 -9.20 9.83
CA SER A 42 14.66 -9.09 8.42
C SER A 42 13.98 -7.92 7.71
N VAL A 43 14.69 -7.31 6.75
CA VAL A 43 14.17 -6.18 5.98
C VAL A 43 12.94 -6.60 5.16
N GLU A 44 12.96 -7.83 4.64
CA GLU A 44 11.88 -8.43 3.86
C GLU A 44 10.60 -8.58 4.69
N PHE A 45 10.72 -9.15 5.90
CA PHE A 45 9.60 -9.31 6.82
C PHE A 45 9.01 -7.95 7.23
N GLN A 46 9.85 -6.95 7.50
CA GLN A 46 9.39 -5.60 7.83
C GLN A 46 8.62 -4.96 6.66
N VAL A 47 9.12 -5.08 5.43
CA VAL A 47 8.45 -4.57 4.22
C VAL A 47 7.11 -5.29 4.00
N PHE A 48 7.04 -6.59 4.21
CA PHE A 48 5.80 -7.37 4.17
C PHE A 48 4.80 -6.89 5.23
N SER A 49 5.23 -6.77 6.50
CA SER A 49 4.40 -6.29 7.61
C SER A 49 3.84 -4.89 7.34
N PHE A 50 4.67 -3.97 6.84
CA PHE A 50 4.21 -2.64 6.45
C PHE A 50 3.24 -2.69 5.28
N THR A 51 3.45 -3.55 4.29
CA THR A 51 2.54 -3.70 3.15
C THR A 51 1.17 -4.19 3.59
N THR A 52 1.10 -5.19 4.49
CA THR A 52 -0.16 -5.66 5.08
C THR A 52 -0.87 -4.56 5.88
N LYS A 53 -0.13 -3.80 6.70
CA LYS A 53 -0.69 -2.66 7.45
C LYS A 53 -1.22 -1.56 6.53
N ILE A 54 -0.49 -1.22 5.46
CA ILE A 54 -0.92 -0.25 4.44
C ILE A 54 -2.24 -0.70 3.82
N ARG A 55 -2.35 -1.97 3.39
CA ARG A 55 -3.60 -2.50 2.80
C ARG A 55 -4.78 -2.33 3.75
N ARG A 56 -4.63 -2.72 5.03
CA ARG A 56 -5.67 -2.58 6.06
C ARG A 56 -6.08 -1.11 6.29
N LEU A 57 -5.09 -0.21 6.43
CA LEU A 57 -5.35 1.21 6.66
C LEU A 57 -5.98 1.89 5.45
N THR A 58 -5.60 1.51 4.23
CA THR A 58 -6.22 2.04 3.02
C THR A 58 -7.71 1.71 2.99
N SER A 59 -8.10 0.46 3.22
CA SER A 59 -9.51 0.07 3.29
C SER A 59 -10.27 0.79 4.42
N HIS A 60 -9.65 1.00 5.58
CA HIS A 60 -10.25 1.78 6.66
C HIS A 60 -10.51 3.25 6.27
N LEU A 61 -9.55 3.88 5.59
CA LEU A 61 -9.64 5.28 5.16
C LEU A 61 -10.59 5.51 3.99
N GLU A 62 -10.87 4.46 3.18
CA GLU A 62 -11.91 4.52 2.14
C GLU A 62 -13.30 4.77 2.76
N LEU A 63 -13.57 4.14 3.91
CA LEU A 63 -14.79 4.35 4.70
C LEU A 63 -14.72 5.66 5.52
N HIS A 64 -13.58 5.93 6.17
CA HIS A 64 -13.39 7.06 7.08
C HIS A 64 -12.47 8.14 6.50
N LYS A 65 -12.96 8.84 5.46
CA LYS A 65 -12.17 9.85 4.73
C LYS A 65 -11.72 11.07 5.56
N LYS A 66 -12.40 11.36 6.66
CA LYS A 66 -12.12 12.52 7.54
C LYS A 66 -11.10 12.23 8.65
N ASP A 67 -10.66 10.97 8.82
CA ASP A 67 -9.68 10.63 9.86
C ASP A 67 -8.26 11.04 9.43
N SER A 68 -7.85 12.22 9.89
CA SER A 68 -6.53 12.80 9.64
C SER A 68 -5.41 12.12 10.43
N SER A 69 -5.72 11.52 11.59
CA SER A 69 -4.73 10.84 12.44
C SER A 69 -4.28 9.54 11.77
N SER A 70 -5.23 8.74 11.30
CA SER A 70 -4.94 7.49 10.57
C SER A 70 -4.23 7.77 9.24
N GLN A 71 -4.60 8.84 8.53
CA GLN A 71 -3.88 9.28 7.33
C GLN A 71 -2.43 9.66 7.63
N ARG A 72 -2.16 10.36 8.74
CA ARG A 72 -0.80 10.69 9.17
C ARG A 72 -0.01 9.43 9.50
N GLY A 73 -0.63 8.46 10.18
CA GLY A 73 -0.05 7.15 10.46
C GLY A 73 0.32 6.38 9.18
N LEU A 74 -0.60 6.34 8.22
CA LEU A 74 -0.38 5.71 6.91
C LEU A 74 0.82 6.33 6.17
N LYS A 75 0.90 7.66 6.11
CA LYS A 75 2.04 8.38 5.50
C LYS A 75 3.37 8.02 6.16
N LYS A 76 3.40 7.91 7.49
CA LYS A 76 4.61 7.48 8.23
C LYS A 76 5.04 6.05 7.85
N ILE A 77 4.09 5.12 7.75
CA ILE A 77 4.37 3.73 7.37
C ILE A 77 4.88 3.64 5.92
N LEU A 78 4.27 4.38 4.99
CA LEU A 78 4.72 4.48 3.60
C LEU A 78 6.17 4.96 3.51
N GLY A 79 6.52 6.01 4.26
CA GLY A 79 7.88 6.55 4.30
C GLY A 79 8.90 5.54 4.87
N LYS A 80 8.55 4.83 5.95
CA LYS A 80 9.40 3.77 6.52
C LYS A 80 9.66 2.65 5.51
N ARG A 81 8.60 2.14 4.87
CA ARG A 81 8.71 1.10 3.83
C ARG A 81 9.61 1.55 2.67
N GLN A 82 9.45 2.80 2.22
CA GLN A 82 10.28 3.34 1.14
C GLN A 82 11.76 3.39 1.52
N ARG A 83 12.10 3.78 2.75
CA ARG A 83 13.48 3.80 3.25
C ARG A 83 14.09 2.40 3.30
N LEU A 84 13.33 1.40 3.74
CA LEU A 84 13.78 0.01 3.75
C LEU A 84 14.04 -0.54 2.35
N LEU A 85 13.15 -0.24 1.39
CA LEU A 85 13.35 -0.64 0.00
C LEU A 85 14.57 0.05 -0.62
N ALA A 86 14.80 1.33 -0.32
CA ALA A 86 16.00 2.05 -0.77
C ALA A 86 17.28 1.46 -0.15
N TYR A 87 17.25 1.08 1.13
CA TYR A 87 18.36 0.37 1.77
C TYR A 87 18.64 -0.97 1.10
N LEU A 88 17.60 -1.79 0.88
CA LEU A 88 17.75 -3.10 0.26
C LEU A 88 18.29 -2.98 -1.17
N SER A 89 17.79 -2.03 -1.96
CA SER A 89 18.29 -1.75 -3.31
C SER A 89 19.77 -1.39 -3.35
N LYS A 90 20.30 -0.72 -2.31
CA LYS A 90 21.72 -0.37 -2.22
C LYS A 90 22.58 -1.55 -1.76
N LYS A 91 22.05 -2.40 -0.87
CA LYS A 91 22.78 -3.51 -0.28
C LYS A 91 22.80 -4.75 -1.18
N ASN A 92 21.65 -5.15 -1.72
CA ASN A 92 21.53 -6.31 -2.59
C ASN A 92 20.40 -6.09 -3.61
N ARG A 93 20.80 -5.96 -4.87
CA ARG A 93 19.87 -5.65 -5.96
C ARG A 93 19.02 -6.84 -6.39
N GLU A 94 19.50 -8.07 -6.22
CA GLU A 94 18.77 -9.29 -6.56
C GLU A 94 17.60 -9.49 -5.59
N ARG A 95 17.88 -9.45 -4.28
CA ARG A 95 16.84 -9.52 -3.23
C ARG A 95 15.80 -8.41 -3.36
N TYR A 96 16.23 -7.21 -3.76
CA TYR A 96 15.31 -6.11 -4.04
C TYR A 96 14.34 -6.42 -5.19
N LYS A 97 14.84 -6.96 -6.31
CA LYS A 97 14.02 -7.33 -7.46
C LYS A 97 13.04 -8.45 -7.11
N GLU A 98 13.50 -9.47 -6.39
CA GLU A 98 12.66 -10.56 -5.89
C GLU A 98 11.55 -10.04 -4.99
N LEU A 99 11.89 -9.18 -4.02
CA LEU A 99 10.91 -8.62 -3.07
C LEU A 99 9.87 -7.73 -3.76
N ILE A 100 10.30 -6.93 -4.75
CA ILE A 100 9.39 -6.07 -5.52
C ILE A 100 8.47 -6.89 -6.42
N GLY A 101 9.00 -7.89 -7.13
CA GLY A 101 8.19 -8.85 -7.88
C GLY A 101 7.20 -9.57 -6.96
N GLY A 102 7.67 -9.91 -5.76
CA GLY A 102 6.93 -10.43 -4.61
C GLY A 102 5.63 -9.72 -4.25
N LEU A 103 5.73 -8.39 -4.16
CA LEU A 103 4.72 -7.56 -3.52
C LEU A 103 3.93 -6.70 -4.50
N ASP A 104 4.18 -6.84 -5.81
CA ASP A 104 3.63 -6.01 -6.88
C ASP A 104 3.81 -4.51 -6.59
N ILE A 105 4.98 -4.14 -6.05
CA ILE A 105 5.29 -2.74 -5.72
C ILE A 105 5.86 -2.08 -6.97
N ARG A 106 5.27 -0.99 -7.42
CA ARG A 106 5.84 -0.22 -8.54
C ARG A 106 7.22 0.34 -8.15
N GLU A 107 8.22 0.04 -8.98
CA GLU A 107 9.56 0.59 -8.82
C GLU A 107 9.50 2.11 -8.99
N ARG A 108 9.84 2.82 -7.92
CA ARG A 108 10.06 4.26 -8.00
C ARG A 108 11.55 4.46 -8.27
N LYS A 109 11.90 4.97 -9.46
CA LYS A 109 13.26 5.39 -9.76
C LYS A 109 13.72 6.40 -8.70
N THR A 110 14.71 6.02 -7.90
CA THR A 110 15.52 6.96 -7.12
C THR A 110 16.29 7.82 -8.11
N ARG A 111 16.04 9.13 -8.12
CA ARG A 111 16.92 10.11 -8.76
C ARG A 111 18.14 10.31 -7.88
#